data_AF-U6DXT6-F1
#
_entry.id   AF-U6DXT6-F1
#
_cell.length_a   1.000
_cell.length_b   1.000
_cell.length_c   1.000
_cell.angle_alpha   90.00
_cell.angle_beta   90.00
_cell.angle_gamma   90.00
#
_symmetry.space_group_name_H-M   'P 1'
#
loop_
_entity.id
_entity.type
_entity.pdbx_description
1 polymer ?
#
loop_
_entity_poly.entity_id
_entity_poly.type
_entity_poly.pdbx_seq_one_letter_code
_entity_poly.pdbx_strand_id
1 'polypeptide(L)'
;MCDDEEDYDLEYSEDSNSEPNVDLENQYYNSKALKEDDPKAALSSFQKVLELEGEKGEWGFKALKQMIKINFKLTNFPEMMNRYKQLLTYIRSAVTRNYSEKSINSILDYISTSKQ
;
A
#
# COMPACT_ATOMS: atom_id res chain seq x y z
N MET A 1 -13.71 -5.22 -14.45
CA MET A 1 -13.23 -6.61 -14.32
C MET A 1 -11.79 -6.54 -13.86
N CYS A 2 -11.49 -7.22 -12.76
CA CYS A 2 -10.17 -7.50 -12.15
C CYS A 2 -9.20 -6.31 -11.94
N ASP A 3 -9.33 -5.61 -10.80
CA ASP A 3 -8.28 -4.74 -10.21
C ASP A 3 -7.32 -5.59 -9.32
N ASP A 4 -7.25 -6.91 -9.60
CA ASP A 4 -6.47 -7.94 -8.89
C ASP A 4 -5.19 -8.34 -9.65
N GLU A 5 -4.84 -7.67 -10.75
CA GLU A 5 -3.62 -7.94 -11.51
C GLU A 5 -2.36 -7.21 -10.99
N GLU A 6 -2.50 -6.31 -10.00
CA GLU A 6 -1.36 -5.56 -9.43
C GLU A 6 -0.72 -6.19 -8.18
N ASP A 7 -1.13 -7.38 -7.75
CA ASP A 7 -0.54 -8.10 -6.59
C ASP A 7 0.41 -9.23 -7.01
N TYR A 8 0.58 -9.46 -8.32
CA TYR A 8 1.43 -10.53 -8.87
C TYR A 8 2.82 -10.02 -9.33
N ASP A 9 3.39 -9.04 -8.63
CA ASP A 9 4.80 -8.67 -8.81
C ASP A 9 5.64 -9.44 -7.79
N LEU A 10 5.83 -10.74 -8.05
CA LEU A 10 6.74 -11.60 -7.30
C LEU A 10 8.19 -11.25 -7.67
N GLU A 11 8.69 -10.10 -7.19
CA GLU A 11 10.12 -9.82 -7.17
C GLU A 11 10.70 -10.47 -5.91
N TYR A 12 10.97 -11.79 -5.99
CA TYR A 12 11.77 -12.49 -4.99
C TYR A 12 13.12 -11.78 -4.89
N SER A 13 13.25 -10.90 -3.91
CA SER A 13 14.54 -10.37 -3.50
C SER A 13 15.29 -11.53 -2.87
N GLU A 14 16.14 -12.22 -3.64
CA GLU A 14 16.93 -13.39 -3.21
C GLU A 14 17.92 -13.09 -2.07
N ASP A 15 17.87 -11.92 -1.44
CA ASP A 15 18.83 -11.48 -0.42
C ASP A 15 18.13 -10.97 0.84
N SER A 16 17.54 -11.88 1.62
CA SER A 16 17.49 -11.76 3.08
C SER A 16 17.03 -13.07 3.70
N ASN A 17 17.88 -13.65 4.54
CA ASN A 17 17.58 -14.73 5.48
C ASN A 17 16.61 -14.29 6.60
N SER A 18 15.59 -13.50 6.27
CA SER A 18 14.59 -13.05 7.22
C SER A 18 13.43 -14.04 7.19
N GLU A 19 13.10 -14.61 8.34
CA GLU A 19 11.92 -15.47 8.53
C GLU A 19 10.70 -14.85 7.81
N PRO A 20 9.87 -15.64 7.12
CA PRO A 20 8.71 -15.12 6.44
C PRO A 20 7.89 -14.32 7.45
N ASN A 21 7.66 -13.04 7.17
CA ASN A 21 6.97 -12.13 8.09
C ASN A 21 5.46 -12.39 8.02
N VAL A 22 5.08 -13.62 8.42
CA VAL A 22 3.72 -14.18 8.39
C VAL A 22 2.75 -13.25 9.13
N ASP A 23 3.22 -12.57 10.18
CA ASP A 23 2.41 -11.61 10.94
C ASP A 23 2.06 -10.37 10.11
N LEU A 24 3.00 -9.82 9.32
CA LEU A 24 2.71 -8.70 8.41
C LEU A 24 1.75 -9.10 7.30
N GLU A 25 1.96 -10.27 6.71
CA GLU A 25 1.13 -10.79 5.63
C GLU A 25 -0.33 -10.99 6.11
N ASN A 26 -0.49 -11.67 7.24
CA ASN A 26 -1.80 -11.90 7.86
C ASN A 26 -2.50 -10.57 8.19
N GLN A 27 -1.76 -9.62 8.78
CA GLN A 27 -2.30 -8.31 9.13
C GLN A 27 -2.70 -7.51 7.89
N TYR A 28 -1.93 -7.59 6.79
CA TYR A 28 -2.24 -6.92 5.54
C TYR A 28 -3.52 -7.49 4.90
N TYR A 29 -3.65 -8.80 4.76
CA TYR A 29 -4.85 -9.42 4.18
C TYR A 29 -6.10 -9.19 5.03
N ASN A 30 -5.97 -9.20 6.36
CA ASN A 30 -7.05 -8.81 7.26
C ASN A 30 -7.50 -7.36 6.99
N SER A 31 -6.54 -6.45 6.88
CA SER A 31 -6.81 -5.04 6.55
C SER A 31 -7.47 -4.87 5.17
N LYS A 32 -7.07 -5.68 4.18
CA LYS A 32 -7.63 -5.68 2.82
C LYS A 32 -9.08 -6.17 2.82
N ALA A 33 -9.41 -7.20 3.61
CA ALA A 33 -10.77 -7.67 3.78
C ALA A 33 -11.69 -6.61 4.42
N LEU A 34 -11.17 -5.88 5.42
CA LEU A 34 -11.91 -4.81 6.11
C LEU A 34 -12.25 -3.61 5.22
N LYS A 35 -11.57 -3.44 4.07
CA LYS A 35 -11.73 -2.27 3.19
C LYS A 35 -13.16 -2.08 2.68
N GLU A 36 -13.86 -3.18 2.39
CA GLU A 36 -15.21 -3.14 1.83
C GLU A 36 -16.27 -2.91 2.90
N ASP A 37 -16.09 -3.46 4.11
CA ASP A 37 -17.04 -3.34 5.22
C ASP A 37 -16.86 -2.03 6.02
N ASP A 38 -15.65 -1.73 6.47
CA ASP A 38 -15.33 -0.53 7.25
C ASP A 38 -13.99 0.09 6.79
N PRO A 39 -14.04 1.04 5.84
CA PRO A 39 -12.84 1.67 5.31
C PRO A 39 -12.06 2.46 6.37
N LYS A 40 -12.71 2.94 7.45
CA LYS A 40 -12.00 3.64 8.53
C LYS A 40 -11.24 2.65 9.43
N ALA A 41 -11.88 1.52 9.77
CA ALA A 41 -11.20 0.45 10.50
C ALA A 41 -10.05 -0.15 9.68
N ALA A 42 -10.23 -0.30 8.37
CA ALA A 42 -9.18 -0.74 7.45
C ALA A 42 -7.96 0.20 7.49
N LEU A 43 -8.17 1.53 7.50
CA LEU A 43 -7.06 2.50 7.63
C LEU A 43 -6.28 2.30 8.95
N SER A 44 -6.96 2.10 10.06
CA SER A 44 -6.30 1.79 11.34
C SER A 44 -5.58 0.45 11.32
N SER A 45 -6.12 -0.54 10.61
CA SER A 45 -5.51 -1.86 10.46
C SER A 45 -4.26 -1.83 9.58
N PHE A 46 -4.29 -1.06 8.48
CA PHE A 46 -3.10 -0.80 7.65
C PHE A 46 -2.05 0.01 8.40
N GLN A 47 -2.45 0.96 9.25
CA GLN A 47 -1.50 1.67 10.11
C GLN A 47 -0.70 0.71 11.01
N LYS A 48 -1.33 -0.36 11.52
CA LYS A 48 -0.63 -1.39 12.30
C LYS A 48 0.38 -2.16 11.46
N VAL A 49 0.14 -2.38 10.18
CA VAL A 49 1.13 -3.01 9.27
C VAL A 49 2.40 -2.15 9.22
N LEU A 50 2.25 -0.82 9.09
CA LEU A 50 3.41 0.09 9.10
C LEU A 50 4.15 0.08 10.44
N GLU A 51 3.42 -0.02 11.56
CA GLU A 51 4.02 -0.06 12.90
C GLU A 51 4.75 -1.37 13.17
N LEU A 52 4.21 -2.49 12.68
CA LEU A 52 4.80 -3.83 12.78
C LEU A 52 6.04 -3.99 11.90
N GLU A 53 6.05 -3.35 10.72
CA GLU A 53 7.16 -3.49 9.77
C GLU A 53 8.46 -2.90 10.32
N GLY A 54 8.36 -1.84 11.14
CA GLY A 54 9.47 -1.21 11.86
C GLY A 54 10.45 -0.46 10.94
N GLU A 55 11.03 -1.14 9.97
CA GLU A 55 11.80 -0.58 8.86
C GLU A 55 10.94 -0.46 7.59
N LYS A 56 11.33 0.42 6.68
CA LYS A 56 10.58 0.62 5.44
C LYS A 56 10.75 -0.59 4.53
N GLY A 57 9.71 -1.39 4.36
CA GLY A 57 9.71 -2.56 3.50
C GLY A 57 8.58 -2.57 2.47
N GLU A 58 8.40 -3.73 1.84
CA GLU A 58 7.39 -3.94 0.80
C GLU A 58 5.96 -3.91 1.37
N TRP A 59 5.75 -4.44 2.57
CA TRP A 59 4.42 -4.54 3.18
C TRP A 59 3.87 -3.17 3.58
N GLY A 60 4.71 -2.29 4.12
CA GLY A 60 4.36 -0.90 4.41
C GLY A 60 4.10 -0.12 3.13
N PHE A 61 4.85 -0.38 2.05
CA PHE A 61 4.58 0.22 0.74
C PHE A 61 3.21 -0.19 0.19
N LYS A 62 2.89 -1.49 0.21
CA LYS A 62 1.57 -2.02 -0.18
C LYS A 62 0.45 -1.44 0.69
N ALA A 63 0.65 -1.39 2.01
CA ALA A 63 -0.32 -0.81 2.94
C ALA A 63 -0.59 0.67 2.64
N LEU A 64 0.45 1.47 2.41
CA LEU A 64 0.32 2.89 2.07
C LEU A 64 -0.47 3.10 0.78
N LYS A 65 -0.24 2.27 -0.25
CA LYS A 65 -1.01 2.32 -1.51
C LYS A 65 -2.51 2.09 -1.27
N GLN A 66 -2.87 1.10 -0.44
CA GLN A 66 -4.27 0.88 -0.06
C GLN A 66 -4.85 2.03 0.76
N MET A 67 -4.09 2.58 1.71
CA MET A 67 -4.53 3.73 2.51
C MET A 67 -4.81 4.98 1.65
N ILE A 68 -4.02 5.21 0.60
CA ILE A 68 -4.24 6.29 -0.38
C ILE A 68 -5.55 6.08 -1.13
N LYS A 69 -5.77 4.86 -1.69
CA LYS A 69 -7.03 4.51 -2.38
C LYS A 69 -8.25 4.69 -1.47
N ILE A 70 -8.16 4.28 -0.21
CA ILE A 70 -9.27 4.41 0.77
C ILE A 70 -9.54 5.87 1.11
N ASN A 71 -8.51 6.66 1.44
CA ASN A 71 -8.70 8.09 1.75
C ASN A 71 -9.26 8.86 0.56
N PHE A 72 -8.86 8.48 -0.66
CA PHE A 72 -9.42 9.03 -1.88
C PHE A 72 -10.92 8.70 -2.03
N LYS A 73 -11.32 7.44 -1.83
CA LYS A 73 -12.74 7.01 -1.82
C LYS A 73 -13.56 7.73 -0.75
N LEU A 74 -12.95 8.05 0.39
CA LEU A 74 -13.56 8.82 1.48
C LEU A 74 -13.54 10.34 1.23
N THR A 75 -13.03 10.82 0.09
CA THR A 75 -12.84 12.25 -0.25
C THR A 75 -11.98 13.03 0.75
N ASN A 76 -11.15 12.34 1.53
CA ASN A 76 -10.21 12.94 2.49
C ASN A 76 -8.85 13.22 1.81
N PHE A 77 -8.83 14.21 0.92
CA PHE A 77 -7.64 14.58 0.16
C PHE A 77 -6.43 15.02 1.00
N PRO A 78 -6.59 15.76 2.13
CA PRO A 78 -5.45 16.14 2.97
C PRO A 78 -4.71 14.92 3.52
N GLU A 79 -5.46 13.95 4.04
CA GLU A 79 -4.87 12.73 4.61
C GLU A 79 -4.28 11.85 3.51
N MET A 80 -4.97 11.73 2.37
CA MET A 80 -4.42 11.05 1.19
C MET A 80 -3.05 11.61 0.79
N MET A 81 -2.90 12.94 0.76
CA MET A 81 -1.62 13.59 0.42
C MET A 81 -0.54 13.32 1.47
N ASN A 82 -0.88 13.25 2.75
CA ASN A 82 0.06 12.86 3.81
C ASN A 82 0.56 11.43 3.60
N ARG A 83 -0.33 10.49 3.28
CA ARG A 83 0.04 9.09 2.97
C ARG A 83 0.88 8.98 1.70
N TYR A 84 0.55 9.76 0.68
CA TYR A 84 1.33 9.82 -0.56
C TYR A 84 2.76 10.31 -0.32
N LYS A 85 2.95 11.36 0.49
CA LYS A 85 4.30 11.82 0.89
C LYS A 85 5.08 10.75 1.65
N GLN A 86 4.41 9.98 2.53
CA GLN A 86 5.05 8.86 3.22
C GLN A 86 5.48 7.78 2.22
N LEU A 87 4.63 7.42 1.25
CA LEU A 87 4.95 6.45 0.19
C LEU A 87 6.19 6.87 -0.61
N LEU A 88 6.34 8.15 -0.92
CA LEU A 88 7.54 8.68 -1.58
C LEU A 88 8.83 8.55 -0.76
N THR A 89 8.75 8.27 0.54
CA THR A 89 9.96 7.97 1.34
C THR A 89 10.42 6.52 1.18
N TYR A 90 9.52 5.62 0.78
CA TYR A 90 9.81 4.19 0.57
C TYR A 90 10.46 3.94 -0.80
N ILE A 91 10.18 4.78 -1.81
CA ILE A 91 10.72 4.61 -3.18
C ILE A 91 12.26 4.66 -3.27
N ARG A 92 12.94 5.21 -2.26
CA ARG A 92 14.40 5.34 -2.26
C ARG A 92 15.11 4.11 -1.69
N SER A 93 14.44 3.30 -0.87
CA SER A 93 15.09 2.26 -0.08
C SER A 93 14.35 0.93 -0.02
N ALA A 94 13.02 0.94 -0.14
CA ALA A 94 12.18 -0.22 0.11
C ALA A 94 11.75 -0.95 -1.17
N VAL A 95 11.78 -0.28 -2.33
CA VAL A 95 11.28 -0.82 -3.60
C VAL A 95 12.16 -0.41 -4.78
N THR A 96 12.12 -1.20 -5.85
CA THR A 96 12.84 -0.88 -7.08
C THR A 96 12.26 0.36 -7.77
N ARG A 97 13.10 1.07 -8.54
CA ARG A 97 12.69 2.28 -9.27
C ARG A 97 11.51 2.01 -10.21
N ASN A 98 11.57 0.90 -10.95
CA ASN A 98 10.52 0.52 -11.89
C ASN A 98 9.17 0.29 -11.17
N TYR A 99 9.20 -0.41 -10.03
CA TYR A 99 8.01 -0.64 -9.22
C TYR A 99 7.42 0.66 -8.65
N SER A 100 8.29 1.57 -8.19
CA SER A 100 7.86 2.88 -7.71
C SER A 100 7.20 3.73 -8.80
N GLU A 101 7.75 3.75 -10.02
CA GLU A 101 7.20 4.48 -11.16
C GLU A 101 5.84 3.91 -11.57
N LYS A 102 5.71 2.58 -11.68
CA LYS A 102 4.41 1.92 -11.94
C LYS A 102 3.37 2.27 -10.88
N SER A 103 3.75 2.22 -9.61
CA SER A 103 2.84 2.50 -8.49
C SER A 103 2.36 3.95 -8.47
N ILE A 104 3.24 4.90 -8.76
CA ILE A 104 2.88 6.32 -8.87
C ILE A 104 1.92 6.53 -10.04
N ASN A 105 2.21 5.96 -11.21
CA ASN A 105 1.32 6.06 -12.38
C ASN A 105 -0.06 5.45 -12.10
N SER A 106 -0.11 4.26 -11.49
CA SER A 106 -1.36 3.60 -11.09
C SER A 106 -2.21 4.48 -10.15
N ILE A 107 -1.59 5.14 -9.16
CA ILE A 107 -2.29 6.08 -8.27
C ILE A 107 -2.81 7.29 -9.06
N LEU A 108 -1.99 7.86 -9.95
CA LEU A 108 -2.38 9.00 -10.77
C LEU A 108 -3.53 8.65 -11.72
N ASP A 109 -3.48 7.49 -12.37
CA ASP A 109 -4.52 6.99 -13.27
C ASP A 109 -5.83 6.76 -12.51
N TYR A 110 -5.76 6.18 -11.32
CA TYR A 110 -6.92 5.99 -10.44
C TYR A 110 -7.57 7.32 -10.02
N ILE A 111 -6.77 8.33 -9.69
CA ILE A 111 -7.28 9.67 -9.32
C ILE A 111 -7.84 10.40 -10.54
N SER A 112 -7.16 10.28 -11.70
CA SER A 112 -7.53 10.93 -12.96
C SER A 112 -8.87 10.43 -13.51
N THR A 113 -9.10 9.11 -13.42
CA THR A 113 -10.33 8.46 -13.89
C THR A 113 -11.55 8.69 -12.99
N SER A 114 -11.34 9.03 -11.72
CA SER A 114 -12.45 9.26 -10.77
C SER A 114 -13.22 10.58 -10.99
N LYS A 115 -12.88 11.38 -12.00
CA LYS A 115 -13.60 12.61 -12.37
C LYS A 115 -14.56 12.47 -13.56
N GLN A 116 -14.90 11.25 -13.97
CA GLN A 116 -15.92 11.00 -15.01
C GLN A 116 -17.22 10.45 -14.45
#